data_AF-A0A940RN65-F1
#
_entry.id   AF-A0A940RN65-F1
#
_cell.length_a   1.000
_cell.length_b   1.000
_cell.length_c   1.000
_cell.angle_alpha   90.00
_cell.angle_beta   90.00
_cell.angle_gamma   90.00
#
_symmetry.space_group_name_H-M   'P 1'
#
loop_
_entity.id
_entity.type
_entity.pdbx_description
1 polymer ?
#
loop_
_entity_poly.entity_id
_entity_poly.type
_entity_poly.pdbx_seq_one_letter_code
_entity_poly.pdbx_strand_id
1 'polypeptide(L)'
;LQARLDQLKPVIAKALPTAATVADANDKAIAALNRCGTAKPEPACDVTLRYLLSISRQRPPEVVFGQMAAAFALVKADPRYVGINILEPEDGPVSLRDYRLHMRLFAFFKALYPDVPLTLHAGELAMGLTPPRDLRFHIAEAVEIAGARRIGHGVDIAYEDNAEAVLARMAREKIAVEINLTSNDVILGVKGKDHPLALYMAAGVPVTLSTDDMGVARSDLTQEYMRAVLEQGVSYGQLKQMSRNSLTYSFLQGVSLWDGPCATASGPTPSAACAAVLKTSPKARDQWRLERAFDAFETTMKGIVPKLAQ
;
A
#
# COMPACT_ATOMS: atom_id res chain seq x y z
N LEU A 1 13.99 0.47 25.74
CA LEU A 1 13.84 -0.17 24.41
C LEU A 1 15.20 -0.45 23.77
N GLN A 2 16.13 0.52 23.73
CA GLN A 2 17.47 0.32 23.15
C GLN A 2 18.21 -0.93 23.66
N ALA A 3 18.32 -1.12 24.98
CA ALA A 3 18.98 -2.29 25.55
C ALA A 3 18.34 -3.64 25.11
N ARG A 4 17.01 -3.68 24.91
CA ARG A 4 16.32 -4.87 24.39
C ARG A 4 16.67 -5.11 22.92
N LEU A 5 16.71 -4.05 22.12
CA LEU A 5 17.13 -4.14 20.72
C LEU A 5 18.58 -4.62 20.61
N ASP A 6 19.49 -4.11 21.46
CA ASP A 6 20.89 -4.52 21.45
C ASP A 6 21.07 -6.02 21.75
N GLN A 7 20.24 -6.59 22.63
CA GLN A 7 20.21 -8.03 22.89
C GLN A 7 19.71 -8.85 21.69
N LEU A 8 18.81 -8.29 20.87
CA LEU A 8 18.25 -8.97 19.69
C LEU A 8 19.16 -8.89 18.46
N LYS A 9 20.01 -7.87 18.34
CA LYS A 9 20.87 -7.63 17.16
C LYS A 9 21.66 -8.86 16.71
N PRO A 10 22.36 -9.63 17.59
CA PRO A 10 23.11 -10.80 17.17
C PRO A 10 22.22 -11.91 16.58
N VAL A 11 21.04 -12.11 17.17
CA VAL A 11 20.07 -13.12 16.71
C VAL A 11 19.48 -12.72 15.36
N ILE A 12 19.10 -11.45 15.20
CA ILE A 12 18.58 -10.90 13.94
C ILE A 12 19.64 -11.03 12.83
N ALA A 13 20.88 -10.63 13.09
CA ALA A 13 21.97 -10.70 12.11
C ALA A 13 22.18 -12.13 11.60
N LYS A 14 22.07 -13.13 12.48
CA LYS A 14 22.16 -14.55 12.11
C LYS A 14 20.97 -15.04 11.28
N ALA A 15 19.78 -14.45 11.46
CA ALA A 15 18.55 -14.84 10.77
C ALA A 15 18.37 -14.19 9.39
N LEU A 16 18.99 -13.03 9.13
CA LEU A 16 18.84 -12.30 7.87
C LEU A 16 19.17 -13.13 6.61
N PRO A 17 20.26 -13.92 6.55
CA PRO A 17 20.54 -14.75 5.37
C PRO A 17 19.43 -15.77 5.08
N THR A 18 18.85 -16.36 6.13
CA THR A 18 17.72 -17.30 5.99
C THR A 18 16.49 -16.60 5.41
N ALA A 19 16.20 -15.37 5.84
CA ALA A 19 15.08 -14.60 5.29
C ALA A 19 15.28 -14.26 3.79
N ALA A 20 16.50 -13.99 3.35
CA ALA A 20 16.82 -13.81 1.94
C ALA A 20 16.63 -15.12 1.14
N THR A 21 17.05 -16.26 1.68
CA THR A 21 16.83 -17.57 1.06
C THR A 21 15.34 -17.90 0.92
N VAL A 22 14.51 -17.53 1.90
CA VAL A 22 13.05 -17.69 1.81
C VAL A 22 12.47 -16.84 0.69
N ALA A 23 12.89 -15.59 0.55
CA ALA A 23 12.45 -14.74 -0.56
C ALA A 23 12.90 -15.30 -1.92
N ASP A 24 14.12 -15.84 -2.03
CA ASP A 24 14.60 -16.50 -3.27
C ASP A 24 13.73 -17.70 -3.65
N ALA A 25 13.36 -18.51 -2.65
CA ALA A 25 12.49 -19.66 -2.86
C ALA A 25 11.08 -19.22 -3.31
N ASN A 26 10.53 -18.15 -2.72
CA ASN A 26 9.24 -17.59 -3.10
C ASN A 26 9.27 -17.04 -4.54
N ASP A 27 10.28 -16.23 -4.88
CA ASP A 27 10.43 -15.66 -6.23
C ASP A 27 10.53 -16.79 -7.28
N LYS A 28 11.31 -17.84 -6.98
CA LYS A 28 11.44 -19.02 -7.85
C LYS A 28 10.11 -19.76 -8.00
N ALA A 29 9.36 -19.96 -6.92
CA ALA A 29 8.07 -20.64 -6.95
C ALA A 29 7.05 -19.85 -7.79
N ILE A 30 6.98 -18.53 -7.60
CA ILE A 30 6.11 -17.63 -8.36
C ILE A 30 6.48 -17.65 -9.85
N ALA A 31 7.77 -17.58 -10.18
CA ALA A 31 8.24 -17.66 -11.56
C ALA A 31 7.91 -19.01 -12.22
N ALA A 32 8.00 -20.11 -11.47
CA ALA A 32 7.65 -21.45 -11.94
C ALA A 32 6.14 -21.58 -12.21
N LEU A 33 5.29 -21.12 -11.28
CA LEU A 33 3.83 -21.11 -11.44
C LEU A 33 3.40 -20.34 -12.69
N ASN A 34 4.05 -19.20 -12.97
CA ASN A 34 3.76 -18.36 -14.12
C ASN A 34 4.57 -18.72 -15.39
N ARG A 35 5.35 -19.81 -15.35
CA ARG A 35 6.14 -20.32 -16.49
C ARG A 35 7.11 -19.29 -17.07
N CYS A 36 7.66 -18.40 -16.24
CA CYS A 36 8.45 -17.25 -16.69
C CYS A 36 9.74 -17.60 -17.44
N GLY A 37 10.32 -18.79 -17.17
CA GLY A 37 11.51 -19.29 -17.86
C GLY A 37 11.22 -20.13 -19.12
N THR A 38 9.97 -20.21 -19.57
CA THR A 38 9.56 -21.06 -20.70
C THR A 38 9.36 -20.25 -21.99
N ALA A 39 9.16 -20.93 -23.12
CA ALA A 39 8.86 -20.29 -24.41
C ALA A 39 7.50 -19.57 -24.45
N LYS A 40 6.62 -19.81 -23.45
CA LYS A 40 5.29 -19.20 -23.34
C LYS A 40 5.04 -18.73 -21.90
N PRO A 41 5.72 -17.66 -21.45
CA PRO A 41 5.51 -17.12 -20.11
C PRO A 41 4.11 -16.52 -19.97
N GLU A 42 3.54 -16.57 -18.77
CA GLU A 42 2.30 -15.86 -18.45
C GLU A 42 2.52 -14.34 -18.37
N PRO A 43 1.51 -13.50 -18.65
CA PRO A 43 1.61 -12.04 -18.50
C PRO A 43 2.04 -11.59 -17.10
N ALA A 44 1.76 -12.40 -16.06
CA ALA A 44 2.18 -12.13 -14.69
C ALA A 44 3.71 -12.05 -14.52
N CYS A 45 4.49 -12.64 -15.42
CA CYS A 45 5.96 -12.56 -15.40
C CYS A 45 6.50 -11.15 -15.63
N ASP A 46 5.71 -10.29 -16.25
CA ASP A 46 6.07 -8.88 -16.43
C ASP A 46 5.72 -8.04 -15.20
N VAL A 47 4.97 -8.55 -14.23
CA VAL A 47 4.55 -7.78 -13.05
C VAL A 47 5.70 -7.68 -12.04
N THR A 48 6.01 -6.45 -11.63
CA THR A 48 6.99 -6.21 -10.57
C THR A 48 6.40 -6.60 -9.21
N LEU A 49 6.98 -7.61 -8.57
CA LEU A 49 6.60 -8.04 -7.22
C LEU A 49 7.57 -7.51 -6.15
N ARG A 50 7.02 -7.07 -5.01
CA ARG A 50 7.78 -6.68 -3.81
C ARG A 50 7.04 -7.15 -2.55
N TYR A 51 7.78 -7.25 -1.45
CA TYR A 51 7.27 -7.75 -0.18
C TYR A 51 7.10 -6.62 0.83
N LEU A 52 6.01 -6.70 1.61
CA LEU A 52 5.84 -5.97 2.86
C LEU A 52 5.96 -6.95 4.01
N LEU A 53 6.64 -6.56 5.09
CA LEU A 53 6.71 -7.37 6.30
C LEU A 53 5.57 -7.01 7.23
N SER A 54 4.88 -8.02 7.75
CA SER A 54 3.68 -7.82 8.57
C SER A 54 3.97 -8.09 10.04
N ILE A 55 3.63 -7.12 10.88
CA ILE A 55 3.63 -7.22 12.34
C ILE A 55 2.25 -7.71 12.79
N SER A 56 2.23 -8.68 13.69
CA SER A 56 1.02 -9.33 14.18
C SER A 56 0.56 -8.63 15.46
N ARG A 57 -0.49 -7.81 15.39
CA ARG A 57 -0.90 -6.91 16.48
C ARG A 57 -1.61 -7.60 17.64
N GLN A 58 -1.96 -8.88 17.50
CA GLN A 58 -2.59 -9.67 18.57
C GLN A 58 -1.59 -10.46 19.42
N ARG A 59 -0.28 -10.22 19.25
CA ARG A 59 0.77 -10.90 20.04
C ARG A 59 1.16 -10.10 21.28
N PRO A 60 1.77 -10.74 22.29
CA PRO A 60 2.35 -10.04 23.44
C PRO A 60 3.37 -8.97 22.99
N PRO A 61 3.47 -7.83 23.70
CA PRO A 61 4.34 -6.71 23.31
C PRO A 61 5.81 -7.07 23.04
N GLU A 62 6.38 -8.04 23.76
CA GLU A 62 7.74 -8.53 23.54
C GLU A 62 7.92 -9.25 22.20
N VAL A 63 6.89 -9.97 21.74
CA VAL A 63 6.87 -10.62 20.43
C VAL A 63 6.72 -9.56 19.34
N VAL A 64 5.80 -8.61 19.52
CA VAL A 64 5.62 -7.48 18.60
C VAL A 64 6.92 -6.68 18.45
N PHE A 65 7.59 -6.39 19.56
CA PHE A 65 8.89 -5.71 19.55
C PHE A 65 9.95 -6.50 18.77
N GLY A 66 10.02 -7.82 18.98
CA GLY A 66 10.93 -8.70 18.26
C GLY A 66 10.65 -8.76 16.76
N GLN A 67 9.37 -8.85 16.37
CA GLN A 67 8.94 -8.80 14.97
C GLN A 67 9.34 -7.48 14.31
N MET A 68 9.09 -6.34 14.98
CA MET A 68 9.49 -5.03 14.47
C MET A 68 11.01 -4.92 14.32
N ALA A 69 11.78 -5.34 15.33
CA ALA A 69 13.24 -5.32 15.26
C ALA A 69 13.79 -6.11 14.07
N ALA A 70 13.25 -7.30 13.82
CA ALA A 70 13.64 -8.12 12.66
C ALA A 70 13.18 -7.48 11.34
N ALA A 71 11.95 -6.95 11.28
CA ALA A 71 11.38 -6.39 10.06
C ALA A 71 12.14 -5.14 9.59
N PHE A 72 12.45 -4.21 10.50
CA PHE A 72 13.23 -3.02 10.18
C PHE A 72 14.65 -3.36 9.71
N ALA A 73 15.29 -4.36 10.33
CA ALA A 73 16.59 -4.84 9.87
C ALA A 73 16.52 -5.49 8.48
N LEU A 74 15.48 -6.27 8.20
CA LEU A 74 15.33 -7.00 6.94
C LEU A 74 15.04 -6.07 5.76
N VAL A 75 14.19 -5.05 5.92
CA VAL A 75 13.96 -4.02 4.87
C VAL A 75 15.27 -3.32 4.48
N LYS A 76 16.20 -3.13 5.41
CA LYS A 76 17.52 -2.55 5.13
C LYS A 76 18.48 -3.54 4.47
N ALA A 77 18.32 -4.82 4.72
CA ALA A 77 19.24 -5.87 4.27
C ALA A 77 18.91 -6.41 2.87
N ASP A 78 17.63 -6.43 2.48
CA ASP A 78 17.19 -6.99 1.20
C ASP A 78 16.18 -6.06 0.49
N PRO A 79 16.52 -5.52 -0.70
CA PRO A 79 15.71 -4.52 -1.40
C PRO A 79 14.38 -5.05 -1.95
N ARG A 80 14.11 -6.36 -1.88
CA ARG A 80 12.79 -6.90 -2.24
C ARG A 80 11.73 -6.59 -1.18
N TYR A 81 12.14 -6.41 0.07
CA TYR A 81 11.27 -5.93 1.14
C TYR A 81 11.26 -4.40 1.13
N VAL A 82 10.09 -3.82 0.89
CA VAL A 82 9.99 -2.38 0.59
C VAL A 82 9.30 -1.58 1.70
N GLY A 83 8.81 -2.25 2.73
CA GLY A 83 8.17 -1.59 3.86
C GLY A 83 7.59 -2.56 4.86
N ILE A 84 6.96 -1.99 5.88
CA ILE A 84 6.40 -2.74 7.00
C ILE A 84 4.93 -2.34 7.16
N ASN A 85 4.12 -3.33 7.54
CA ASN A 85 2.71 -3.23 7.86
C ASN A 85 2.41 -3.88 9.20
N ILE A 86 1.22 -3.64 9.73
CA ILE A 86 0.70 -4.25 10.95
C ILE A 86 -0.71 -4.77 10.67
N LEU A 87 -0.90 -6.08 10.81
CA LEU A 87 -2.10 -6.81 10.40
C LEU A 87 -2.81 -7.44 11.62
N GLU A 88 -3.81 -8.27 11.35
CA GLU A 88 -4.76 -8.91 12.29
C GLU A 88 -5.85 -7.95 12.79
N PRO A 89 -7.02 -8.46 13.25
CA PRO A 89 -8.18 -7.65 13.59
C PRO A 89 -7.85 -6.47 14.50
N GLU A 90 -8.16 -5.26 14.04
CA GLU A 90 -7.89 -4.00 14.73
C GLU A 90 -8.79 -3.81 15.95
N ASP A 91 -10.00 -4.38 15.92
CA ASP A 91 -10.99 -4.46 16.99
C ASP A 91 -10.70 -5.56 18.03
N GLY A 92 -9.64 -6.35 17.82
CA GLY A 92 -9.23 -7.40 18.74
C GLY A 92 -8.88 -6.86 20.14
N PRO A 93 -9.18 -7.56 21.25
CA PRO A 93 -8.92 -7.06 22.60
C PRO A 93 -7.47 -6.64 22.88
N VAL A 94 -6.49 -7.39 22.34
CA VAL A 94 -5.07 -7.03 22.44
C VAL A 94 -4.76 -5.83 21.56
N SER A 95 -5.28 -5.81 20.33
CA SER A 95 -5.10 -4.73 19.37
C SER A 95 -5.54 -3.39 19.92
N LEU A 96 -6.74 -3.33 20.49
CA LEU A 96 -7.32 -2.12 21.09
C LEU A 96 -6.53 -1.69 22.34
N ARG A 97 -6.22 -2.63 23.24
CA ARG A 97 -5.45 -2.34 24.46
C ARG A 97 -4.07 -1.75 24.14
N ASP A 98 -3.38 -2.32 23.15
CA ASP A 98 -1.98 -2.01 22.87
C ASP A 98 -1.78 -1.08 21.67
N TYR A 99 -2.84 -0.57 21.03
CA TYR A 99 -2.72 0.25 19.81
C TYR A 99 -1.70 1.39 19.95
N ARG A 100 -1.86 2.19 21.00
CA ARG A 100 -0.95 3.32 21.29
C ARG A 100 0.48 2.86 21.56
N LEU A 101 0.65 1.68 22.17
CA LEU A 101 1.97 1.07 22.35
C LEU A 101 2.57 0.69 21.00
N HIS A 102 1.80 0.05 20.11
CA HIS A 102 2.24 -0.30 18.76
C HIS A 102 2.72 0.94 17.98
N MET A 103 1.96 2.03 18.00
CA MET A 103 2.34 3.28 17.31
C MET A 103 3.64 3.87 17.87
N ARG A 104 3.83 3.86 19.20
CA ARG A 104 5.07 4.30 19.84
C ARG A 104 6.26 3.39 19.55
N LEU A 105 6.04 2.08 19.40
CA LEU A 105 7.09 1.14 19.00
C LEU A 105 7.52 1.40 17.55
N PHE A 106 6.58 1.61 16.63
CA PHE A 106 6.90 2.06 15.27
C PHE A 106 7.69 3.37 15.27
N ALA A 107 7.26 4.38 16.05
CA ALA A 107 7.98 5.64 16.19
C ALA A 107 9.43 5.45 16.66
N PHE A 108 9.64 4.58 17.67
CA PHE A 108 10.96 4.23 18.17
C PHE A 108 11.85 3.64 17.06
N PHE A 109 11.35 2.67 16.29
CA PHE A 109 12.14 2.09 15.19
C PHE A 109 12.31 3.08 14.03
N LYS A 110 11.34 3.92 13.72
CA LYS A 110 11.46 4.97 12.71
C LYS A 110 12.54 5.99 13.03
N ALA A 111 12.75 6.33 14.30
CA ALA A 111 13.85 7.18 14.70
C ALA A 111 15.22 6.56 14.39
N LEU A 112 15.33 5.22 14.44
CA LEU A 112 16.55 4.47 14.11
C LEU A 112 16.68 4.19 12.60
N TYR A 113 15.55 4.08 11.90
CA TYR A 113 15.44 3.71 10.49
C TYR A 113 14.52 4.71 9.74
N PRO A 114 14.97 5.98 9.58
CA PRO A 114 14.13 7.06 9.08
C PRO A 114 13.70 6.87 7.61
N ASP A 115 14.40 6.03 6.85
CA ASP A 115 14.10 5.75 5.44
C ASP A 115 13.21 4.51 5.21
N VAL A 116 12.98 3.67 6.23
CA VAL A 116 12.10 2.49 6.10
C VAL A 116 10.63 2.92 5.95
N PRO A 117 9.95 2.62 4.84
CA PRO A 117 8.57 3.02 4.63
C PRO A 117 7.58 2.19 5.46
N LEU A 118 6.50 2.83 5.90
CA LEU A 118 5.41 2.19 6.62
C LEU A 118 4.09 2.38 5.87
N THR A 119 3.35 1.28 5.68
CA THR A 119 1.91 1.30 5.40
C THR A 119 1.25 0.60 6.57
N LEU A 120 0.29 1.21 7.26
CA LEU A 120 -0.31 0.60 8.46
C LEU A 120 -1.81 0.41 8.24
N HIS A 121 -2.36 -0.77 8.55
CA HIS A 121 -3.81 -0.89 8.73
C HIS A 121 -4.17 -0.02 9.93
N ALA A 122 -5.02 0.97 9.69
CA ALA A 122 -5.48 1.87 10.71
C ALA A 122 -6.85 2.40 10.31
N GLY A 123 -7.75 2.44 11.27
CA GLY A 123 -9.12 2.83 11.03
C GLY A 123 -9.90 1.81 10.21
N GLU A 124 -9.51 0.54 10.23
CA GLU A 124 -10.32 -0.58 9.75
C GLU A 124 -11.35 -0.95 10.81
N LEU A 125 -12.14 0.04 11.20
CA LEU A 125 -13.12 -0.01 12.27
C LEU A 125 -14.42 0.64 11.79
N ALA A 126 -15.52 0.28 12.44
CA ALA A 126 -16.82 0.86 12.17
C ALA A 126 -17.66 0.93 13.44
N MET A 127 -18.66 1.82 13.43
CA MET A 127 -19.66 1.89 14.50
C MET A 127 -20.34 0.53 14.69
N GLY A 128 -20.43 0.08 15.94
CA GLY A 128 -21.03 -1.20 16.31
C GLY A 128 -20.02 -2.36 16.42
N LEU A 129 -18.84 -2.25 15.80
CA LEU A 129 -17.77 -3.24 15.93
C LEU A 129 -16.95 -3.02 17.21
N THR A 130 -16.68 -1.76 17.53
CA THR A 130 -15.90 -1.34 18.69
C THR A 130 -16.59 -0.18 19.42
N PRO A 131 -16.32 0.05 20.73
CA PRO A 131 -16.85 1.22 21.44
C PRO A 131 -16.43 2.54 20.78
N PRO A 132 -17.27 3.61 20.81
CA PRO A 132 -16.98 4.86 20.10
C PRO A 132 -15.65 5.53 20.45
N ARG A 133 -15.10 5.29 21.65
CA ARG A 133 -13.80 5.84 22.05
C ARG A 133 -12.63 5.33 21.19
N ASP A 134 -12.77 4.13 20.61
CA ASP A 134 -11.71 3.45 19.88
C ASP A 134 -11.70 3.85 18.38
N LEU A 135 -12.73 4.56 17.90
CA LEU A 135 -12.83 5.10 16.53
C LEU A 135 -12.17 6.48 16.35
N ARG A 136 -11.57 7.04 17.41
CA ARG A 136 -11.32 8.49 17.51
C ARG A 136 -9.86 8.90 17.30
N PHE A 137 -8.96 7.95 17.05
CA PHE A 137 -7.51 8.25 17.06
C PHE A 137 -6.61 7.31 16.22
N HIS A 138 -7.13 6.23 15.63
CA HIS A 138 -6.27 5.19 15.07
C HIS A 138 -5.52 5.68 13.81
N ILE A 139 -6.22 6.25 12.83
CA ILE A 139 -5.61 6.85 11.63
C ILE A 139 -4.70 8.02 12.04
N ALA A 140 -5.17 8.86 12.97
CA ALA A 140 -4.36 9.97 13.48
C ALA A 140 -3.03 9.48 14.07
N GLU A 141 -3.04 8.53 15.01
CA GLU A 141 -1.79 8.06 15.62
C GLU A 141 -0.88 7.29 14.64
N ALA A 142 -1.46 6.55 13.67
CA ALA A 142 -0.68 5.91 12.61
C ALA A 142 0.09 6.93 11.76
N VAL A 143 -0.56 8.05 11.41
CA VAL A 143 0.06 9.15 10.66
C VAL A 143 1.05 9.92 11.53
N GLU A 144 0.62 10.36 12.70
CA GLU A 144 1.30 11.40 13.47
C GLU A 144 2.40 10.85 14.39
N ILE A 145 2.18 9.65 14.94
CA ILE A 145 3.10 9.02 15.89
C ILE A 145 3.97 8.00 15.17
N ALA A 146 3.37 7.02 14.48
CA ALA A 146 4.14 5.97 13.81
C ALA A 146 4.85 6.46 12.54
N GLY A 147 4.36 7.53 11.90
CA GLY A 147 4.94 8.07 10.67
C GLY A 147 4.58 7.26 9.43
N ALA A 148 3.35 6.73 9.37
CA ALA A 148 2.83 6.01 8.22
C ALA A 148 2.83 6.88 6.96
N ARG A 149 3.20 6.29 5.82
CA ARG A 149 3.17 6.93 4.49
C ARG A 149 2.02 6.42 3.64
N ARG A 150 1.40 5.31 4.05
CA ARG A 150 0.11 4.84 3.55
C ARG A 150 -0.73 4.32 4.72
N ILE A 151 -2.05 4.45 4.59
CA ILE A 151 -3.03 3.89 5.53
C ILE A 151 -3.83 2.83 4.79
N GLY A 152 -3.86 1.61 5.34
CA GLY A 152 -4.75 0.54 4.89
C GLY A 152 -6.17 0.79 5.38
N HIS A 153 -7.16 0.69 4.49
CA HIS A 153 -8.59 0.88 4.75
C HIS A 153 -8.97 2.34 5.08
N GLY A 154 -8.66 2.83 6.28
CA GLY A 154 -9.02 4.19 6.71
C GLY A 154 -10.53 4.45 6.76
N VAL A 155 -11.32 3.46 7.17
CA VAL A 155 -12.79 3.51 7.12
C VAL A 155 -13.39 4.45 8.17
N ASP A 156 -12.79 4.54 9.35
CA ASP A 156 -13.34 5.31 10.47
C ASP A 156 -12.94 6.80 10.49
N ILE A 157 -12.31 7.34 9.43
CA ILE A 157 -11.80 8.73 9.39
C ILE A 157 -12.81 9.81 9.77
N ALA A 158 -14.11 9.57 9.55
CA ALA A 158 -15.17 10.50 9.94
C ALA A 158 -15.40 10.59 11.45
N TYR A 159 -14.89 9.63 12.23
CA TYR A 159 -15.05 9.52 13.67
C TYR A 159 -13.80 9.99 14.45
N GLU A 160 -12.70 10.24 13.75
CA GLU A 160 -11.46 10.82 14.32
C GLU A 160 -11.73 12.16 15.01
N ASP A 161 -11.18 12.37 16.21
CA ASP A 161 -11.41 13.60 16.99
C ASP A 161 -10.99 14.87 16.27
N ASN A 162 -10.00 14.75 15.39
CA ASN A 162 -9.42 15.82 14.59
C ASN A 162 -9.42 15.46 13.10
N ALA A 163 -10.46 14.77 12.61
CA ALA A 163 -10.59 14.28 11.23
C ALA A 163 -10.15 15.29 10.16
N GLU A 164 -10.63 16.55 10.22
CA GLU A 164 -10.27 17.59 9.25
C GLU A 164 -8.76 17.90 9.26
N ALA A 165 -8.14 17.97 10.44
CA ALA A 165 -6.71 18.22 10.57
C ALA A 165 -5.88 17.03 10.08
N VAL A 166 -6.32 15.80 10.35
CA VAL A 166 -5.71 14.56 9.86
C VAL A 166 -5.76 14.51 8.34
N LEU A 167 -6.93 14.75 7.75
CA LEU A 167 -7.12 14.82 6.30
C LEU A 167 -6.24 15.90 5.66
N ALA A 168 -6.22 17.12 6.23
CA ALA A 168 -5.38 18.21 5.74
C ALA A 168 -3.89 17.85 5.82
N ARG A 169 -3.46 17.16 6.89
CA ARG A 169 -2.09 16.67 7.03
C ARG A 169 -1.77 15.62 5.97
N MET A 170 -2.61 14.60 5.81
CA MET A 170 -2.42 13.54 4.82
C MET A 170 -2.33 14.11 3.39
N ALA A 171 -3.17 15.11 3.06
CA ALA A 171 -3.14 15.76 1.75
C ALA A 171 -1.87 16.59 1.51
N ARG A 172 -1.37 17.31 2.52
CA ARG A 172 -0.12 18.08 2.44
C ARG A 172 1.10 17.17 2.35
N GLU A 173 1.16 16.15 3.21
CA GLU A 173 2.30 15.23 3.35
C GLU A 173 2.24 14.06 2.34
N LYS A 174 1.18 14.01 1.52
CA LYS A 174 0.95 13.00 0.49
C LYS A 174 0.95 11.58 1.04
N ILE A 175 0.27 11.40 2.17
CA ILE A 175 0.02 10.10 2.80
C ILE A 175 -1.19 9.49 2.10
N ALA A 176 -0.98 8.37 1.40
CA ALA A 176 -2.04 7.76 0.61
C ALA A 176 -2.94 6.82 1.42
N VAL A 177 -4.16 6.60 0.96
CA VAL A 177 -5.07 5.59 1.53
C VAL A 177 -5.29 4.45 0.52
N GLU A 178 -5.13 3.23 1.00
CA GLU A 178 -5.38 1.99 0.27
C GLU A 178 -6.84 1.59 0.48
N ILE A 179 -7.67 1.81 -0.54
CA ILE A 179 -9.11 1.64 -0.51
C ILE A 179 -9.45 0.21 -0.95
N ASN A 180 -10.10 -0.54 -0.07
CA ASN A 180 -10.40 -1.96 -0.22
C ASN A 180 -11.92 -2.18 -0.16
N LEU A 181 -12.66 -1.74 -1.20
CA LEU A 181 -14.12 -1.63 -1.16
C LEU A 181 -14.78 -2.96 -0.82
N THR A 182 -14.37 -4.06 -1.46
CA THR A 182 -14.98 -5.39 -1.22
C THR A 182 -14.64 -5.95 0.14
N SER A 183 -13.42 -5.75 0.61
CA SER A 183 -13.07 -6.09 1.99
C SER A 183 -13.98 -5.33 2.97
N ASN A 184 -14.07 -4.00 2.84
CA ASN A 184 -14.84 -3.17 3.78
C ASN A 184 -16.35 -3.53 3.84
N ASP A 185 -16.97 -3.91 2.74
CA ASP A 185 -18.35 -4.41 2.75
C ASP A 185 -18.46 -5.76 3.48
N VAL A 186 -17.55 -6.69 3.19
CA VAL A 186 -17.58 -8.05 3.75
C VAL A 186 -17.31 -8.07 5.25
N ILE A 187 -16.29 -7.34 5.72
CA ILE A 187 -15.82 -7.43 7.10
C ILE A 187 -16.38 -6.34 8.03
N LEU A 188 -16.78 -5.18 7.49
CA LEU A 188 -17.29 -4.05 8.27
C LEU A 188 -18.76 -3.70 7.95
N GLY A 189 -19.32 -4.25 6.86
CA GLY A 189 -20.65 -3.87 6.37
C GLY A 189 -20.70 -2.46 5.75
N VAL A 190 -19.55 -1.84 5.48
CA VAL A 190 -19.46 -0.47 4.95
C VAL A 190 -19.37 -0.52 3.42
N LYS A 191 -20.39 0.03 2.74
CA LYS A 191 -20.51 0.02 1.27
C LYS A 191 -21.25 1.23 0.73
N GLY A 192 -21.22 1.41 -0.59
CA GLY A 192 -21.93 2.53 -1.24
C GLY A 192 -21.54 3.87 -0.62
N LYS A 193 -22.54 4.74 -0.45
CA LYS A 193 -22.35 6.09 0.10
C LYS A 193 -21.81 6.13 1.54
N ASP A 194 -21.86 5.03 2.28
CA ASP A 194 -21.39 4.99 3.67
C ASP A 194 -19.86 4.83 3.75
N HIS A 195 -19.20 4.50 2.64
CA HIS A 195 -17.74 4.42 2.56
C HIS A 195 -17.10 5.83 2.54
N PRO A 196 -16.03 6.12 3.31
CA PRO A 196 -15.45 7.46 3.41
C PRO A 196 -14.59 7.89 2.20
N LEU A 197 -14.69 7.20 1.05
CA LEU A 197 -13.81 7.47 -0.10
C LEU A 197 -13.97 8.92 -0.57
N ALA A 198 -15.21 9.41 -0.61
CA ALA A 198 -15.51 10.79 -0.98
C ALA A 198 -14.85 11.81 -0.06
N LEU A 199 -14.69 11.53 1.25
CA LEU A 199 -14.04 12.43 2.20
C LEU A 199 -12.57 12.61 1.89
N TYR A 200 -11.85 11.51 1.64
CA TYR A 200 -10.44 11.55 1.25
C TYR A 200 -10.24 12.28 -0.08
N MET A 201 -11.07 11.96 -1.08
CA MET A 201 -10.98 12.60 -2.40
C MET A 201 -11.28 14.10 -2.32
N ALA A 202 -12.29 14.52 -1.55
CA ALA A 202 -12.63 15.93 -1.36
C ALA A 202 -11.52 16.70 -0.63
N ALA A 203 -10.84 16.07 0.32
CA ALA A 203 -9.71 16.67 1.03
C ALA A 203 -8.40 16.70 0.21
N GLY A 204 -8.38 16.12 -0.99
CA GLY A 204 -7.17 16.02 -1.81
C GLY A 204 -6.14 15.01 -1.28
N VAL A 205 -6.58 14.08 -0.43
CA VAL A 205 -5.76 12.95 0.04
C VAL A 205 -5.58 11.96 -1.13
N PRO A 206 -4.36 11.53 -1.43
CA PRO A 206 -4.17 10.54 -2.48
C PRO A 206 -4.79 9.19 -2.09
N VAL A 207 -5.49 8.57 -3.03
CA VAL A 207 -6.13 7.27 -2.82
C VAL A 207 -5.75 6.29 -3.92
N THR A 208 -5.72 5.00 -3.57
CA THR A 208 -5.42 3.87 -4.47
C THR A 208 -6.44 2.76 -4.25
N LEU A 209 -6.78 1.98 -5.28
CA LEU A 209 -7.64 0.80 -5.13
C LEU A 209 -6.79 -0.46 -4.96
N SER A 210 -7.22 -1.34 -4.06
CA SER A 210 -6.61 -2.64 -3.78
C SER A 210 -7.69 -3.67 -3.47
N THR A 211 -7.39 -4.94 -3.71
CA THR A 211 -8.32 -6.05 -3.48
C THR A 211 -8.30 -6.57 -2.06
N ASP A 212 -7.25 -6.25 -1.29
CA ASP A 212 -6.95 -6.88 -0.01
C ASP A 212 -6.87 -8.41 -0.18
N ASP A 213 -7.68 -9.20 0.52
CA ASP A 213 -7.71 -10.66 0.42
C ASP A 213 -8.65 -11.18 -0.69
N MET A 214 -8.25 -11.01 -1.96
CA MET A 214 -9.09 -11.37 -3.13
C MET A 214 -9.55 -12.85 -3.15
N GLY A 215 -8.73 -13.75 -2.61
CA GLY A 215 -9.05 -15.18 -2.52
C GLY A 215 -10.12 -15.51 -1.48
N VAL A 216 -10.18 -14.73 -0.39
CA VAL A 216 -11.18 -14.85 0.68
C VAL A 216 -12.47 -14.17 0.27
N ALA A 217 -12.36 -12.93 -0.22
CA ALA A 217 -13.49 -12.12 -0.69
C ALA A 217 -14.12 -12.63 -1.99
N ARG A 218 -13.47 -13.58 -2.69
CA ARG A 218 -13.85 -14.07 -4.03
C ARG A 218 -14.04 -12.91 -5.02
N SER A 219 -13.12 -11.94 -4.96
CA SER A 219 -13.13 -10.72 -5.77
C SER A 219 -11.87 -10.61 -6.63
N ASP A 220 -11.79 -9.54 -7.43
CA ASP A 220 -10.59 -9.16 -8.17
C ASP A 220 -10.46 -7.64 -8.31
N LEU A 221 -9.35 -7.19 -8.89
CA LEU A 221 -9.10 -5.75 -9.06
C LEU A 221 -10.09 -5.11 -10.05
N THR A 222 -10.63 -5.86 -11.01
CA THR A 222 -11.66 -5.36 -11.93
C THR A 222 -12.94 -5.03 -11.16
N GLN A 223 -13.33 -5.90 -10.23
CA GLN A 223 -14.47 -5.67 -9.35
C GLN A 223 -14.28 -4.41 -8.49
N GLU A 224 -13.09 -4.17 -7.93
CA GLU A 224 -12.82 -2.94 -7.17
C GLU A 224 -12.99 -1.68 -8.03
N TYR A 225 -12.51 -1.71 -9.28
CA TYR A 225 -12.72 -0.60 -10.23
C TYR A 225 -14.19 -0.44 -10.59
N MET A 226 -14.93 -1.53 -10.81
CA MET A 226 -16.37 -1.47 -11.07
C MET A 226 -17.14 -0.86 -9.90
N ARG A 227 -16.84 -1.27 -8.66
CA ARG A 227 -17.48 -0.71 -7.46
C ARG A 227 -17.13 0.76 -7.26
N ALA A 228 -15.88 1.16 -7.52
CA ALA A 228 -15.49 2.56 -7.49
C ALA A 228 -16.34 3.42 -8.45
N VAL A 229 -16.64 2.93 -9.65
CA VAL A 229 -17.52 3.64 -10.61
C VAL A 229 -18.97 3.61 -10.15
N LEU A 230 -19.51 2.42 -9.90
CA LEU A 230 -20.95 2.20 -9.74
C LEU A 230 -21.48 2.65 -8.37
N GLU A 231 -20.68 2.49 -7.32
CA GLU A 231 -21.11 2.75 -5.94
C GLU A 231 -20.57 4.07 -5.39
N GLN A 232 -19.39 4.49 -5.85
CA GLN A 232 -18.71 5.69 -5.36
C GLN A 232 -18.73 6.85 -6.36
N GLY A 233 -19.23 6.62 -7.59
CA GLY A 233 -19.31 7.66 -8.62
C GLY A 233 -17.96 8.14 -9.14
N VAL A 234 -16.91 7.31 -9.02
CA VAL A 234 -15.55 7.68 -9.45
C VAL A 234 -15.49 7.73 -10.97
N SER A 235 -15.10 8.89 -11.51
CA SER A 235 -14.94 9.08 -12.96
C SER A 235 -13.71 8.37 -13.52
N TYR A 236 -13.68 8.17 -14.84
CA TYR A 236 -12.52 7.58 -15.53
C TYR A 236 -11.21 8.34 -15.26
N GLY A 237 -11.25 9.68 -15.25
CA GLY A 237 -10.07 10.49 -14.94
C GLY A 237 -9.55 10.25 -13.52
N GLN A 238 -10.46 10.11 -12.55
CA GLN A 238 -10.10 9.78 -11.17
C GLN A 238 -9.57 8.35 -11.05
N LEU A 239 -10.14 7.37 -11.77
CA LEU A 239 -9.59 6.00 -11.82
C LEU A 239 -8.16 5.97 -12.38
N LYS A 240 -7.89 6.69 -13.47
CA LYS A 240 -6.52 6.83 -13.99
C LYS A 240 -5.59 7.44 -12.94
N GLN A 241 -6.06 8.45 -12.22
CA GLN A 241 -5.27 9.05 -11.14
C GLN A 241 -5.02 8.08 -9.98
N MET A 242 -6.01 7.28 -9.58
CA MET A 242 -5.85 6.23 -8.55
C MET A 242 -4.81 5.18 -8.97
N SER A 243 -4.82 4.79 -10.25
CA SER A 243 -3.83 3.87 -10.81
C SER A 243 -2.43 4.49 -10.86
N ARG A 244 -2.29 5.78 -11.21
CA ARG A 244 -1.01 6.50 -11.10
C ARG A 244 -0.55 6.61 -9.66
N ASN A 245 -1.47 6.89 -8.73
CA ASN A 245 -1.20 6.98 -7.31
C ASN A 245 -0.62 5.67 -6.77
N SER A 246 -1.09 4.50 -7.24
CA SER A 246 -0.59 3.20 -6.79
C SER A 246 0.92 3.02 -7.03
N LEU A 247 1.45 3.57 -8.13
CA LEU A 247 2.89 3.58 -8.42
C LEU A 247 3.61 4.76 -7.79
N THR A 248 2.98 5.93 -7.75
CA THR A 248 3.53 7.16 -7.11
C THR A 248 3.87 6.91 -5.65
N TYR A 249 2.88 6.40 -4.90
CA TYR A 249 2.95 6.13 -3.46
C TYR A 249 3.38 4.70 -3.14
N SER A 250 3.75 3.91 -4.16
CA SER A 250 4.46 2.65 -3.93
C SER A 250 5.80 2.90 -3.25
N PHE A 251 6.30 1.87 -2.57
CA PHE A 251 7.63 1.87 -1.99
C PHE A 251 8.71 1.33 -2.94
N LEU A 252 8.43 1.31 -4.26
CA LEU A 252 9.44 0.98 -5.27
C LEU A 252 10.61 1.96 -5.22
N GLN A 253 11.81 1.44 -5.43
CA GLN A 253 13.04 2.24 -5.44
C GLN A 253 13.15 3.10 -6.72
N GLY A 254 13.91 4.19 -6.59
CA GLY A 254 14.25 5.09 -7.68
C GLY A 254 13.36 6.33 -7.77
N VAL A 255 13.74 7.24 -8.66
CA VAL A 255 13.02 8.51 -8.89
C VAL A 255 11.71 8.29 -9.63
N SER A 256 10.76 9.22 -9.50
CA SER A 256 9.53 9.18 -10.28
C SER A 256 9.80 9.54 -11.75
N LEU A 257 9.01 8.97 -12.64
CA LEU A 257 8.93 9.33 -14.05
C LEU A 257 8.72 10.83 -14.27
N TRP A 258 7.92 11.46 -13.42
CA TRP A 258 7.51 12.86 -13.59
C TRP A 258 8.49 13.87 -13.00
N ASP A 259 9.53 13.42 -12.30
CA ASP A 259 10.49 14.30 -11.60
C ASP A 259 11.81 14.48 -12.37
N GLY A 260 11.79 14.38 -13.71
CA GLY A 260 13.03 14.42 -14.49
C GLY A 260 12.84 14.39 -16.02
N PRO A 261 13.82 13.88 -16.79
CA PRO A 261 13.83 13.97 -18.26
C PRO A 261 12.72 13.16 -18.95
N CYS A 262 11.96 12.36 -18.20
CA CYS A 262 10.79 11.64 -18.69
C CYS A 262 9.47 12.42 -18.50
N ALA A 263 9.47 13.55 -17.77
CA ALA A 263 8.23 14.24 -17.36
C ALA A 263 7.36 14.69 -18.54
N THR A 264 7.99 15.07 -19.65
CA THR A 264 7.32 15.55 -20.87
C THR A 264 7.31 14.50 -21.98
N ALA A 265 7.72 13.27 -21.69
CA ALA A 265 7.87 12.25 -22.70
C ALA A 265 6.51 11.73 -23.17
N SER A 266 6.27 11.80 -24.47
CA SER A 266 5.04 11.36 -25.13
C SER A 266 5.36 10.25 -26.13
N GLY A 267 4.40 9.33 -26.33
CA GLY A 267 4.55 8.23 -27.28
C GLY A 267 5.49 7.10 -26.81
N PRO A 268 5.61 6.02 -27.60
CA PRO A 268 6.20 4.76 -27.14
C PRO A 268 7.72 4.79 -26.94
N THR A 269 8.42 5.77 -27.51
CA THR A 269 9.88 5.80 -27.56
C THR A 269 10.43 6.84 -26.58
N PRO A 270 11.19 6.44 -25.53
CA PRO A 270 11.81 7.39 -24.62
C PRO A 270 13.01 8.09 -25.26
N SER A 271 13.28 9.34 -24.87
CA SER A 271 14.54 10.02 -25.19
C SER A 271 15.73 9.27 -24.55
N ALA A 272 16.95 9.50 -25.03
CA ALA A 272 18.15 8.87 -24.44
C ALA A 272 18.29 9.16 -22.93
N ALA A 273 18.01 10.40 -22.51
CA ALA A 273 18.02 10.79 -21.11
C ALA A 273 16.92 10.08 -20.30
N CYS A 274 15.71 9.95 -20.85
CA CYS A 274 14.63 9.21 -20.20
C CYS A 274 14.96 7.71 -20.10
N ALA A 275 15.46 7.10 -21.18
CA ALA A 275 15.87 5.70 -21.20
C ALA A 275 16.94 5.38 -20.13
N ALA A 276 17.86 6.30 -19.88
CA ALA A 276 18.84 6.17 -18.79
C ALA A 276 18.19 6.10 -17.40
N VAL A 277 17.15 6.91 -17.15
CA VAL A 277 16.37 6.87 -15.89
C VAL A 277 15.56 5.58 -15.78
N LEU A 278 14.87 5.16 -16.85
CA LEU A 278 14.07 3.93 -16.85
C LEU A 278 14.93 2.67 -16.61
N LYS A 279 16.21 2.72 -16.98
CA LYS A 279 17.17 1.61 -16.72
C LYS A 279 17.50 1.47 -15.23
N THR A 280 17.56 2.56 -14.48
CA THR A 280 18.06 2.58 -13.09
C THR A 280 16.96 2.76 -12.04
N SER A 281 15.79 3.25 -12.41
CA SER A 281 14.65 3.46 -11.52
C SER A 281 13.52 2.46 -11.81
N PRO A 282 13.35 1.40 -10.98
CA PRO A 282 12.17 0.54 -11.04
C PRO A 282 10.85 1.30 -10.99
N LYS A 283 10.76 2.35 -10.15
CA LYS A 283 9.56 3.20 -10.06
C LYS A 283 9.25 3.89 -11.39
N ALA A 284 10.23 4.57 -11.99
CA ALA A 284 10.03 5.27 -13.26
C ALA A 284 9.68 4.30 -14.40
N ARG A 285 10.32 3.12 -14.43
CA ARG A 285 10.03 2.07 -15.41
C ARG A 285 8.59 1.60 -15.36
N ASP A 286 8.07 1.31 -14.18
CA ASP A 286 6.70 0.83 -14.03
C ASP A 286 5.68 1.94 -14.29
N GLN A 287 6.00 3.19 -13.92
CA GLN A 287 5.18 4.36 -14.27
C GLN A 287 5.14 4.58 -15.78
N TRP A 288 6.26 4.44 -16.48
CA TRP A 288 6.30 4.51 -17.95
C TRP A 288 5.42 3.43 -18.58
N ARG A 289 5.56 2.17 -18.11
CA ARG A 289 4.72 1.06 -18.58
C ARG A 289 3.24 1.36 -18.39
N LEU A 290 2.85 1.92 -17.24
CA LEU A 290 1.47 2.30 -16.98
C LEU A 290 0.96 3.34 -17.99
N GLU A 291 1.71 4.41 -18.25
CA GLU A 291 1.29 5.42 -19.23
C GLU A 291 1.17 4.83 -20.64
N ARG A 292 2.06 3.90 -21.04
CA ARG A 292 1.95 3.20 -22.33
C ARG A 292 0.74 2.26 -22.38
N ALA A 293 0.40 1.60 -21.26
CA ALA A 293 -0.81 0.80 -21.16
C ALA A 293 -2.07 1.66 -21.29
N PHE A 294 -2.08 2.87 -20.72
CA PHE A 294 -3.18 3.82 -20.92
C PHE A 294 -3.31 4.26 -22.37
N ASP A 295 -2.22 4.64 -23.03
CA ASP A 295 -2.26 5.04 -24.44
C ASP A 295 -2.86 3.93 -25.32
N ALA A 296 -2.44 2.68 -25.09
CA ALA A 296 -2.95 1.51 -25.82
C ALA A 296 -4.43 1.25 -25.52
N PHE A 297 -4.82 1.29 -24.25
CA PHE A 297 -6.21 1.11 -23.83
C PHE A 297 -7.12 2.19 -24.45
N GLU A 298 -6.75 3.47 -24.33
CA GLU A 298 -7.57 4.57 -24.83
C GLU A 298 -7.66 4.58 -26.36
N THR A 299 -6.59 4.19 -27.06
CA THR A 299 -6.61 4.00 -28.51
C THR A 299 -7.61 2.91 -28.90
N THR A 300 -7.61 1.79 -28.16
CA THR A 300 -8.54 0.69 -28.38
C THR A 300 -9.99 1.13 -28.11
N MET A 301 -10.23 1.81 -26.99
CA MET A 301 -11.57 2.26 -26.61
C MET A 301 -12.15 3.31 -27.55
N LYS A 302 -11.33 4.20 -28.13
CA LYS A 302 -11.77 5.14 -29.18
C LYS A 302 -12.38 4.43 -30.39
N GLY A 303 -11.94 3.22 -30.71
CA GLY A 303 -12.51 2.40 -31.78
C GLY A 303 -13.76 1.61 -31.38
N ILE A 304 -13.99 1.39 -30.08
CA ILE A 304 -15.09 0.57 -29.55
C ILE A 304 -16.28 1.44 -29.13
N VAL A 305 -16.05 2.52 -28.37
CA VAL A 305 -17.13 3.33 -27.77
C VAL A 305 -18.14 3.84 -28.80
N PRO A 306 -17.74 4.38 -29.97
CA PRO A 306 -18.71 4.81 -30.98
C PRO A 306 -19.61 3.69 -31.50
N LYS A 307 -19.13 2.43 -31.49
CA LYS A 307 -19.90 1.26 -31.94
C LYS A 307 -20.90 0.78 -30.88
N LEU A 308 -20.63 1.03 -29.61
CA LEU A 308 -21.53 0.71 -28.50
C LEU A 308 -22.62 1.77 -28.28
N ALA A 309 -22.40 2.99 -28.80
CA ALA A 309 -23.37 4.09 -28.74
C ALA A 309 -24.40 4.07 -29.88
N GLN A 310 -24.30 3.10 -30.80
CA GLN A 310 -25.25 2.82 -31.88
C GLN A 310 -26.18 1.69 -31.47
#